data_AF-A0A660XTR1-F1
#
_entry.id   AF-A0A660XTR1-F1
#
_cell.length_a   1.000
_cell.length_b   1.000
_cell.length_c   1.000
_cell.angle_alpha   90.00
_cell.angle_beta   90.00
_cell.angle_gamma   90.00
#
_symmetry.space_group_name_H-M   'P 1'
#
loop_
_entity.id
_entity.type
_entity.pdbx_description
1 polymer ?
#
loop_
_entity_poly.entity_id
_entity_poly.type
_entity_poly.pdbx_seq_one_letter_code
_entity_poly.pdbx_strand_id
1 'polypeptide(L)'
;MVPLGVRGEAEAERFWFSYARLRDVAVLRHEGFPLPEVLRGVDPEDIKARERANVAIVYPHGNTTVPVALEQGPKLVRDGINLLLCAFPEIGEVDGRKVLLLHDGFGRISAEDYERITGKRPEGEGVWVLMEFREPIVAHGIFFHFTHPLRPYIEEVQAPLIQPFLWEAATYLKCALPDMLRGSGVRTAEQVNFYHGDLMAVPEEEAKARIEKELLAFSERYPTIIVKPEKESGGRKAKILPVRGDGEVLWDNLRELRDLIYDICKADNAVVQEVLESRVRQLYTREFLEDLVDRFARLGVPVLLDREPKTPLFSYFRQVLVWNGENYEISHHITVVSTRGIANVGQGGLLYEYTDDIINPKYREDMRRGITEAAYRSMEAQRRYIREHWREILEEYLDAFPEFRDRIRMEPPGEDLTGFSYMDIPYEMGDYMPVFLVDEEDRLVRLYDPDEEKLVPLFDEGGRPTGVEIYDGDGRPVQYDEPIPMFDRDGNRIPLFDEKGRPIPTLVLYKIEPNPGAGLWRPHNDQLPPERKGEGVYIVFRCLGERAKAYRRLFGS
;
A
#
# COMPACT_ATOMS: atom_id res chain seq x y z
N MET A 1 -2.51 -2.95 -40.27
CA MET A 1 -3.38 -3.87 -39.51
C MET A 1 -3.17 -3.55 -38.04
N VAL A 2 -4.23 -3.24 -37.30
CA VAL A 2 -4.15 -2.95 -35.85
C VAL A 2 -4.22 -4.29 -35.11
N PRO A 3 -3.31 -4.59 -34.16
CA PRO A 3 -3.36 -5.81 -33.36
C PRO A 3 -4.66 -5.92 -32.56
N LEU A 4 -5.03 -7.15 -32.19
CA LEU A 4 -6.17 -7.39 -31.32
C LEU A 4 -6.02 -6.65 -29.98
N GLY A 5 -7.12 -6.07 -29.49
CA GLY A 5 -7.15 -5.34 -28.23
C GLY A 5 -6.35 -4.04 -28.26
N VAL A 6 -6.08 -3.45 -29.43
CA VAL A 6 -5.52 -2.11 -29.57
C VAL A 6 -6.57 -1.17 -30.12
N ARG A 7 -6.82 -0.08 -29.39
CA ARG A 7 -7.73 1.00 -29.81
C ARG A 7 -7.05 2.34 -29.59
N GLY A 8 -7.33 3.28 -30.48
CA GLY A 8 -6.78 4.64 -30.43
C GLY A 8 -7.49 5.50 -31.46
N GLU A 9 -7.67 6.78 -31.14
CA GLU A 9 -8.39 7.74 -31.98
C GLU A 9 -7.51 8.11 -33.19
N ALA A 10 -6.24 8.40 -32.94
CA ALA A 10 -5.28 8.79 -33.95
C ALA A 10 -4.45 7.61 -34.51
N GLU A 11 -3.93 7.77 -35.72
CA GLU A 11 -3.01 6.79 -36.33
C GLU A 11 -1.73 6.60 -35.51
N ALA A 12 -1.19 7.68 -34.95
CA ALA A 12 -0.01 7.65 -34.10
C ALA A 12 -0.24 6.84 -32.81
N GLU A 13 -1.40 7.02 -32.16
CA GLU A 13 -1.78 6.24 -30.99
C GLU A 13 -1.89 4.75 -31.32
N ARG A 14 -2.61 4.43 -32.42
CA ARG A 14 -2.74 3.04 -32.88
C ARG A 14 -1.36 2.43 -33.16
N PHE A 15 -0.43 3.17 -33.76
CA PHE A 15 0.95 2.71 -33.97
C PHE A 15 1.67 2.43 -32.64
N TRP A 16 1.70 3.39 -31.72
CA TRP A 16 2.42 3.24 -30.44
C TRP A 16 1.81 2.17 -29.53
N PHE A 17 0.48 2.08 -29.48
CA PHE A 17 -0.20 1.03 -28.72
C PHE A 17 -0.01 -0.36 -29.35
N SER A 18 0.08 -0.44 -30.68
CA SER A 18 0.48 -1.68 -31.37
C SER A 18 1.89 -2.10 -30.97
N TYR A 19 2.83 -1.16 -30.91
CA TYR A 19 4.19 -1.43 -30.45
C TYR A 19 4.21 -1.90 -28.98
N ALA A 20 3.39 -1.29 -28.11
CA ALA A 20 3.26 -1.71 -26.72
C ALA A 20 2.81 -3.17 -26.55
N ARG A 21 2.04 -3.74 -27.50
CA ARG A 21 1.69 -5.18 -27.49
C ARG A 21 2.92 -6.08 -27.59
N LEU A 22 3.93 -5.70 -28.36
CA LEU A 22 5.18 -6.48 -28.47
C LEU A 22 5.93 -6.50 -27.13
N ARG A 23 5.99 -5.35 -26.46
CA ARG A 23 6.54 -5.26 -25.10
C ARG A 23 5.77 -6.18 -24.15
N ASP A 24 4.45 -6.13 -24.18
CA ASP A 24 3.61 -6.92 -23.27
C ASP A 24 3.81 -8.43 -23.48
N VAL A 25 3.90 -8.90 -24.73
CA VAL A 25 4.25 -10.29 -25.06
C VAL A 25 5.66 -10.66 -24.57
N ALA A 26 6.64 -9.77 -24.76
CA ALA A 26 8.00 -9.98 -24.29
C ALA A 26 8.06 -10.09 -22.76
N VAL A 27 7.29 -9.27 -22.05
CA VAL A 27 7.19 -9.30 -20.59
C VAL A 27 6.55 -10.60 -20.12
N LEU A 28 5.41 -11.03 -20.69
CA LEU A 28 4.78 -12.30 -20.32
C LEU A 28 5.76 -13.47 -20.47
N ARG A 29 6.50 -13.52 -21.59
CA ARG A 29 7.50 -14.56 -21.84
C ARG A 29 8.68 -14.47 -20.86
N HIS A 30 9.16 -13.27 -20.54
CA HIS A 30 10.24 -13.07 -19.58
C HIS A 30 9.84 -13.54 -18.17
N GLU A 31 8.60 -13.28 -17.77
CA GLU A 31 8.02 -13.62 -16.47
C GLU A 31 7.58 -15.09 -16.34
N GLY A 32 7.76 -15.88 -17.40
CA GLY A 32 7.44 -17.31 -17.44
C GLY A 32 5.98 -17.65 -17.74
N PHE A 33 5.16 -16.68 -18.15
CA PHE A 33 3.79 -16.95 -18.57
C PHE A 33 3.75 -17.51 -20.00
N PRO A 34 2.86 -18.48 -20.29
CA PRO A 34 2.66 -18.95 -21.66
C PRO A 34 2.03 -17.85 -22.52
N LEU A 35 2.27 -17.93 -23.82
CA LEU A 35 1.57 -17.05 -24.76
C LEU A 35 0.09 -17.43 -24.79
N PRO A 36 -0.83 -16.45 -24.73
CA PRO A 36 -2.25 -16.75 -24.78
C PRO A 36 -2.66 -17.28 -26.15
N GLU A 37 -3.64 -18.19 -26.16
CA GLU A 37 -4.35 -18.53 -27.39
C GLU A 37 -5.27 -17.38 -27.79
N VAL A 38 -5.24 -17.01 -29.07
CA VAL A 38 -6.08 -15.94 -29.60
C VAL A 38 -7.39 -16.52 -30.08
N LEU A 39 -8.48 -16.16 -29.42
CA LEU A 39 -9.84 -16.60 -29.74
C LEU A 39 -10.61 -15.41 -30.32
N ARG A 40 -11.20 -15.58 -31.50
CA ARG A 40 -11.93 -14.50 -32.20
C ARG A 40 -13.41 -14.76 -32.28
N GLY A 41 -14.21 -13.69 -32.18
CA GLY A 41 -15.66 -13.77 -32.29
C GLY A 41 -16.29 -14.63 -31.20
N VAL A 42 -15.71 -14.60 -30.00
CA VAL A 42 -16.20 -15.35 -28.84
C VAL A 42 -17.59 -14.84 -28.48
N ASP A 43 -18.56 -15.74 -28.35
CA ASP A 43 -19.89 -15.39 -27.86
C ASP A 43 -19.80 -15.15 -26.35
N PRO A 44 -20.28 -14.00 -25.82
CA PRO A 44 -20.30 -13.75 -24.38
C PRO A 44 -20.97 -14.87 -23.56
N GLU A 45 -21.92 -15.61 -24.13
CA GLU A 45 -22.57 -16.73 -23.44
C GLU A 45 -21.62 -17.92 -23.20
N ASP A 46 -20.59 -18.10 -24.03
CA ASP A 46 -19.63 -19.20 -23.86
C ASP A 46 -18.83 -19.05 -22.56
N ILE A 47 -18.58 -17.81 -22.12
CA ILE A 47 -17.99 -17.49 -20.81
C ILE A 47 -19.04 -17.12 -19.75
N LYS A 48 -20.34 -17.30 -20.06
CA LYS A 48 -21.47 -16.96 -19.20
C LYS A 48 -21.43 -15.50 -18.73
N ALA A 49 -21.09 -14.58 -19.62
CA ALA A 49 -20.91 -13.16 -19.28
C ALA A 49 -22.19 -12.48 -18.75
N ARG A 50 -23.37 -13.03 -19.07
CA ARG A 50 -24.67 -12.57 -18.54
C ARG A 50 -25.03 -13.21 -17.19
N GLU A 51 -24.59 -14.45 -16.94
CA GLU A 51 -24.86 -15.16 -15.67
C GLU A 51 -23.84 -14.81 -14.56
N ARG A 52 -22.60 -14.48 -14.93
CA ARG A 52 -21.49 -14.20 -14.01
C ARG A 52 -21.17 -12.71 -13.95
N ALA A 53 -20.60 -12.26 -12.84
CA ALA A 53 -20.10 -10.90 -12.71
C ALA A 53 -18.76 -10.74 -13.45
N ASN A 54 -18.75 -9.99 -14.54
CA ASN A 54 -17.51 -9.60 -15.21
C ASN A 54 -16.76 -8.53 -14.42
N VAL A 55 -15.58 -8.86 -13.91
CA VAL A 55 -14.65 -7.95 -13.24
C VAL A 55 -13.50 -7.64 -14.19
N ALA A 56 -13.27 -6.36 -14.43
CA ALA A 56 -12.28 -5.86 -15.37
C ALA A 56 -11.07 -5.28 -14.65
N ILE A 57 -9.86 -5.70 -15.04
CA ILE A 57 -8.63 -5.00 -14.73
C ILE A 57 -8.27 -4.13 -15.95
N VAL A 58 -8.36 -2.82 -15.79
CA VAL A 58 -8.06 -1.84 -16.85
C VAL A 58 -6.62 -1.40 -16.73
N TYR A 59 -5.72 -2.28 -17.17
CA TYR A 59 -4.27 -2.13 -17.10
C TYR A 59 -3.64 -2.46 -18.46
N PRO A 60 -2.43 -1.96 -18.77
CA PRO A 60 -1.60 -2.52 -19.82
C PRO A 60 -1.35 -4.01 -19.56
N HIS A 61 -1.44 -4.85 -20.59
CA HIS A 61 -1.31 -6.31 -20.42
C HIS A 61 0.09 -6.75 -19.93
N GLY A 62 1.11 -5.93 -20.20
CA GLY A 62 2.50 -6.18 -19.80
C GLY A 62 2.84 -5.69 -18.40
N ASN A 63 1.87 -5.38 -17.55
CA ASN A 63 2.15 -5.11 -16.14
C ASN A 63 2.38 -6.44 -15.40
N THR A 64 3.60 -6.65 -14.87
CA THR A 64 4.09 -7.93 -14.36
C THR A 64 3.31 -8.48 -13.17
N THR A 65 2.56 -7.65 -12.44
CA THR A 65 1.83 -8.07 -11.24
C THR A 65 0.42 -8.57 -11.52
N VAL A 66 -0.20 -8.13 -12.62
CA VAL A 66 -1.58 -8.45 -12.96
C VAL A 66 -1.78 -9.91 -13.39
N PRO A 67 -0.86 -10.56 -14.12
CA PRO A 67 -0.98 -11.98 -14.46
C PRO A 67 -1.26 -12.88 -13.25
N VAL A 68 -0.68 -12.61 -12.08
CA VAL A 68 -0.93 -13.40 -10.86
C VAL A 68 -2.41 -13.34 -10.43
N ALA A 69 -3.06 -12.20 -10.62
CA ALA A 69 -4.49 -12.08 -10.40
C ALA A 69 -5.27 -12.89 -11.45
N LEU A 70 -4.91 -12.76 -12.73
CA LEU A 70 -5.57 -13.45 -13.83
C LEU A 70 -5.46 -14.99 -13.72
N GLU A 71 -4.40 -15.52 -13.10
CA GLU A 71 -4.28 -16.96 -12.79
C GLU A 71 -5.44 -17.49 -11.94
N GLN A 72 -6.08 -16.62 -11.15
CA GLN A 72 -7.20 -16.98 -10.29
C GLN A 72 -8.54 -17.10 -11.04
N GLY A 73 -8.58 -16.75 -12.33
CA GLY A 73 -9.80 -16.79 -13.16
C GLY A 73 -10.58 -18.11 -13.06
N PRO A 74 -9.96 -19.31 -13.23
CA PRO A 74 -10.67 -20.58 -13.13
C PRO A 74 -11.28 -20.84 -11.74
N LYS A 75 -10.66 -20.32 -10.68
CA LYS A 75 -11.16 -20.41 -9.31
C LYS A 75 -12.34 -19.46 -9.09
N LEU A 76 -12.20 -18.19 -9.49
CA LEU A 76 -13.22 -17.14 -9.38
C LEU A 76 -14.50 -17.44 -10.17
N VAL A 77 -14.40 -18.20 -11.26
CA VAL A 77 -15.55 -18.69 -12.02
C VAL A 77 -16.49 -19.54 -11.16
N ARG A 78 -15.96 -20.30 -10.20
CA ARG A 78 -16.78 -21.10 -9.25
C ARG A 78 -17.58 -20.21 -8.31
N ASP A 79 -17.08 -19.00 -8.06
CA ASP A 79 -17.78 -17.94 -7.33
C ASP A 79 -18.68 -17.10 -8.24
N GLY A 80 -18.84 -17.46 -9.52
CA GLY A 80 -19.65 -16.71 -10.48
C GLY A 80 -19.03 -15.39 -10.92
N ILE A 81 -17.71 -15.30 -10.98
CA ILE A 81 -16.95 -14.11 -11.38
C ILE A 81 -16.07 -14.44 -12.59
N ASN A 82 -16.18 -13.62 -13.64
CA ASN A 82 -15.24 -13.63 -14.76
C ASN A 82 -14.19 -12.55 -14.51
N LEU A 83 -12.91 -12.92 -14.39
CA LEU A 83 -11.83 -11.95 -14.23
C LEU A 83 -11.07 -11.77 -15.55
N LEU A 84 -11.08 -10.55 -16.08
CA LEU A 84 -10.49 -10.22 -17.38
C LEU A 84 -9.67 -8.94 -17.27
N LEU A 85 -8.56 -8.88 -17.99
CA LEU A 85 -7.84 -7.65 -18.26
C LEU A 85 -8.28 -7.10 -19.62
N CYS A 86 -8.61 -5.82 -19.66
CA CYS A 86 -8.91 -5.09 -20.90
C CYS A 86 -8.18 -3.74 -20.87
N ALA A 87 -7.22 -3.53 -21.77
CA ALA A 87 -6.40 -2.32 -21.74
C ALA A 87 -7.09 -1.09 -22.33
N PHE A 88 -8.07 -1.27 -23.21
CA PHE A 88 -8.74 -0.19 -23.93
C PHE A 88 -10.27 -0.39 -23.91
N PRO A 89 -10.90 -0.31 -22.74
CA PRO A 89 -12.35 -0.36 -22.66
C PRO A 89 -12.98 0.94 -23.20
N GLU A 90 -14.30 0.93 -23.37
CA GLU A 90 -15.07 2.08 -23.87
C GLU A 90 -16.20 2.40 -22.89
N ILE A 91 -16.43 3.69 -22.61
CA ILE A 91 -17.65 4.09 -21.90
C ILE A 91 -18.77 4.16 -22.95
N GLY A 92 -19.76 3.27 -22.80
CA GLY A 92 -20.94 3.21 -23.66
C GLY A 92 -22.23 3.36 -22.85
N GLU A 93 -23.35 3.02 -23.48
CA GLU A 93 -24.67 3.07 -22.84
C GLU A 93 -25.42 1.76 -23.06
N VAL A 94 -25.99 1.19 -21.99
CA VAL A 94 -26.87 0.02 -22.01
C VAL A 94 -28.09 0.33 -21.17
N ASP A 95 -29.28 0.17 -21.75
CA ASP A 95 -30.57 0.47 -21.11
C ASP A 95 -30.64 1.87 -20.47
N GLY A 96 -30.10 2.88 -21.16
CA GLY A 96 -30.07 4.27 -20.69
C GLY A 96 -29.04 4.55 -19.59
N ARG A 97 -28.15 3.60 -19.28
CA ARG A 97 -27.12 3.72 -18.25
C ARG A 97 -25.73 3.72 -18.86
N LYS A 98 -24.87 4.62 -18.39
CA LYS A 98 -23.44 4.59 -18.72
C LYS A 98 -22.81 3.33 -18.16
N VAL A 99 -22.07 2.61 -19.00
CA VAL A 99 -21.40 1.36 -18.64
C VAL A 99 -19.99 1.33 -19.22
N LEU A 100 -19.10 0.53 -18.61
CA LEU A 100 -17.80 0.23 -19.19
C LEU A 100 -17.91 -1.04 -20.05
N LEU A 101 -17.74 -0.90 -21.35
CA LEU A 101 -17.80 -1.97 -22.34
C LEU A 101 -16.41 -2.54 -22.62
N LEU A 102 -16.30 -3.87 -22.52
CA LEU A 102 -15.12 -4.64 -22.86
C LEU A 102 -15.35 -5.33 -24.19
N HIS A 103 -14.51 -5.03 -25.17
CA HIS A 103 -14.57 -5.63 -26.50
C HIS A 103 -13.60 -6.80 -26.67
N ASP A 104 -12.64 -6.87 -25.75
CA ASP A 104 -11.67 -7.93 -25.64
C ASP A 104 -11.36 -8.21 -24.17
N GLY A 105 -10.78 -9.39 -23.91
CA GLY A 105 -10.35 -9.79 -22.59
C GLY A 105 -9.14 -10.71 -22.64
N PHE A 106 -8.10 -10.34 -21.90
CA PHE A 106 -6.96 -11.22 -21.59
C PHE A 106 -7.15 -11.83 -20.20
N GLY A 107 -7.00 -13.15 -20.09
CA GLY A 107 -7.10 -13.82 -18.81
C GLY A 107 -6.87 -15.32 -18.90
N ARG A 108 -6.90 -15.98 -17.75
CA ARG A 108 -6.92 -17.43 -17.67
C ARG A 108 -8.37 -17.90 -17.47
N ILE A 109 -8.98 -18.47 -18.50
CA ILE A 109 -10.35 -18.97 -18.42
C ILE A 109 -10.38 -20.42 -17.94
N SER A 110 -11.51 -20.87 -17.38
CA SER A 110 -11.65 -22.25 -16.93
C SER A 110 -11.61 -23.24 -18.10
N ALA A 111 -11.24 -24.49 -17.81
CA ALA A 111 -11.24 -25.55 -18.81
C ALA A 111 -12.62 -25.76 -19.46
N GLU A 112 -13.69 -25.62 -18.67
CA GLU A 112 -15.07 -25.73 -19.16
C GLU A 112 -15.44 -24.61 -20.12
N ASP A 113 -15.10 -23.37 -19.80
CA ASP A 113 -15.37 -22.23 -20.68
C ASP A 113 -14.57 -22.36 -21.99
N TYR A 114 -13.30 -22.78 -21.89
CA TYR A 114 -12.46 -23.03 -23.07
C TYR A 114 -13.02 -24.15 -23.97
N GLU A 115 -13.51 -25.24 -23.38
CA GLU A 115 -14.14 -26.34 -24.12
C GLU A 115 -15.44 -25.89 -24.79
N ARG A 116 -16.25 -25.04 -24.14
CA ARG A 116 -17.45 -24.44 -24.78
C ARG A 116 -17.09 -23.59 -26.00
N ILE A 117 -16.06 -22.75 -25.90
CA ILE A 117 -15.65 -21.86 -26.99
C ILE A 117 -15.02 -22.65 -28.16
N THR A 118 -14.16 -23.62 -27.86
CA THR A 118 -13.28 -24.24 -28.88
C THR A 118 -13.67 -25.66 -29.27
N GLY A 119 -14.52 -26.33 -28.48
CA GLY A 119 -14.81 -27.76 -28.58
C GLY A 119 -13.65 -28.66 -28.15
N LYS A 120 -12.55 -28.09 -27.62
CA LYS A 120 -11.35 -28.83 -27.21
C LYS A 120 -11.23 -28.84 -25.70
N ARG A 121 -10.99 -30.02 -25.13
CA ARG A 121 -10.67 -30.15 -23.72
C ARG A 121 -9.19 -29.87 -23.47
N PRO A 122 -8.82 -28.88 -22.64
CA PRO A 122 -7.43 -28.56 -22.38
C PRO A 122 -6.83 -29.48 -21.32
N GLU A 123 -5.50 -29.51 -21.27
CA GLU A 123 -4.76 -30.13 -20.18
C GLU A 123 -4.64 -29.14 -19.00
N GLY A 124 -5.32 -29.44 -17.89
CA GLY A 124 -5.31 -28.63 -16.67
C GLY A 124 -6.61 -27.85 -16.41
N GLU A 125 -6.62 -27.03 -15.35
CA GLU A 125 -7.83 -26.36 -14.87
C GLU A 125 -8.23 -25.10 -15.65
N GLY A 126 -7.35 -24.56 -16.49
CA GLY A 126 -7.63 -23.36 -17.26
C GLY A 126 -6.54 -22.95 -18.23
N VAL A 127 -6.92 -22.15 -19.23
CA VAL A 127 -6.12 -21.78 -20.40
C VAL A 127 -5.96 -20.27 -20.48
N TRP A 128 -4.75 -19.80 -20.78
CA TRP A 128 -4.49 -18.40 -21.06
C TRP A 128 -5.00 -18.03 -22.45
N VAL A 129 -5.88 -17.04 -22.51
CA VAL A 129 -6.54 -16.62 -23.74
C VAL A 129 -6.54 -15.10 -23.87
N LEU A 130 -6.51 -14.65 -25.12
CA LEU A 130 -6.88 -13.30 -25.52
C LEU A 130 -8.12 -13.43 -26.41
N MET A 131 -9.26 -12.99 -25.89
CA MET A 131 -10.56 -13.15 -26.53
C MET A 131 -11.00 -11.84 -27.17
N GLU A 132 -11.38 -11.89 -28.45
CA GLU A 132 -12.17 -10.86 -29.13
C GLU A 132 -13.65 -11.24 -29.02
N PHE A 133 -14.46 -10.41 -28.36
CA PHE A 133 -15.88 -10.71 -28.22
C PHE A 133 -16.67 -10.32 -29.46
N ARG A 134 -17.67 -11.14 -29.82
CA ARG A 134 -18.58 -10.86 -30.94
C ARG A 134 -19.44 -9.62 -30.68
N GLU A 135 -19.82 -9.42 -29.43
CA GLU A 135 -20.48 -8.21 -28.93
C GLU A 135 -19.81 -7.81 -27.60
N PRO A 136 -19.74 -6.51 -27.27
CA PRO A 136 -19.05 -6.07 -26.06
C PRO A 136 -19.77 -6.56 -24.80
N ILE A 137 -19.01 -6.87 -23.76
CA ILE A 137 -19.56 -7.23 -22.44
C ILE A 137 -19.46 -6.06 -21.47
N VAL A 138 -20.41 -5.97 -20.54
CA VAL A 138 -20.38 -4.95 -19.48
C VAL A 138 -19.43 -5.39 -18.36
N ALA A 139 -18.51 -4.51 -17.98
CA ALA A 139 -17.75 -4.65 -16.74
C ALA A 139 -18.60 -4.22 -15.55
N HIS A 140 -18.79 -5.14 -14.60
CA HIS A 140 -19.61 -4.93 -13.41
C HIS A 140 -18.80 -4.54 -12.18
N GLY A 141 -17.48 -4.75 -12.20
CA GLY A 141 -16.54 -4.30 -11.17
C GLY A 141 -15.20 -4.00 -11.82
N ILE A 142 -14.49 -2.98 -11.33
CA ILE A 142 -13.38 -2.38 -12.06
C ILE A 142 -12.18 -2.16 -11.14
N PHE A 143 -11.04 -2.74 -11.54
CA PHE A 143 -9.70 -2.38 -11.06
C PHE A 143 -9.05 -1.50 -12.12
N PHE A 144 -8.84 -0.22 -11.82
CA PHE A 144 -8.49 0.78 -12.84
C PHE A 144 -7.06 1.32 -12.67
N HIS A 145 -6.29 1.46 -13.75
CA HIS A 145 -4.95 2.06 -13.64
C HIS A 145 -5.04 3.58 -13.54
N PHE A 146 -4.38 4.18 -12.54
CA PHE A 146 -4.44 5.62 -12.26
C PHE A 146 -4.05 6.52 -13.46
N THR A 147 -3.10 6.09 -14.29
CA THR A 147 -2.68 6.87 -15.49
C THR A 147 -3.53 6.63 -16.75
N HIS A 148 -4.62 5.87 -16.69
CA HIS A 148 -5.39 5.56 -17.90
C HIS A 148 -6.23 6.79 -18.34
N PRO A 149 -6.35 7.09 -19.65
CA PRO A 149 -7.02 8.32 -20.12
C PRO A 149 -8.48 8.49 -19.67
N LEU A 150 -9.21 7.40 -19.50
CA LEU A 150 -10.59 7.40 -18.99
C LEU A 150 -10.69 7.61 -17.46
N ARG A 151 -9.57 7.74 -16.73
CA ARG A 151 -9.54 7.89 -15.27
C ARG A 151 -10.46 9.01 -14.75
N PRO A 152 -10.54 10.19 -15.39
CA PRO A 152 -11.42 11.25 -14.93
C PRO A 152 -12.91 10.98 -15.09
N TYR A 153 -13.29 10.01 -15.94
CA TYR A 153 -14.67 9.75 -16.31
C TYR A 153 -15.21 8.42 -15.77
N ILE A 154 -14.33 7.59 -15.17
CA ILE A 154 -14.68 6.22 -14.82
C ILE A 154 -15.77 6.13 -13.74
N GLU A 155 -15.86 7.12 -12.85
CA GLU A 155 -16.90 7.18 -11.82
C GLU A 155 -18.30 7.45 -12.39
N GLU A 156 -18.41 8.01 -13.61
CA GLU A 156 -19.69 8.20 -14.31
C GLU A 156 -20.36 6.88 -14.71
N VAL A 157 -19.61 5.78 -14.75
CA VAL A 157 -20.12 4.42 -14.99
C VAL A 157 -20.89 3.89 -13.77
N GLN A 158 -20.58 4.42 -12.58
CA GLN A 158 -21.22 4.03 -11.32
C GLN A 158 -21.15 2.52 -11.00
N ALA A 159 -20.17 1.82 -11.57
CA ALA A 159 -19.86 0.45 -11.21
C ALA A 159 -18.89 0.43 -10.01
N PRO A 160 -18.92 -0.62 -9.17
CA PRO A 160 -17.95 -0.86 -8.12
C PRO A 160 -16.50 -0.68 -8.57
N LEU A 161 -15.85 0.34 -8.00
CA LEU A 161 -14.42 0.60 -8.16
C LEU A 161 -13.65 0.03 -6.95
N ILE A 162 -12.47 -0.53 -7.23
CA ILE A 162 -11.49 -0.87 -6.18
C ILE A 162 -10.66 0.36 -5.76
N GLN A 163 -10.62 1.39 -6.60
CA GLN A 163 -9.84 2.62 -6.39
C GLN A 163 -10.65 3.84 -6.87
N PRO A 164 -11.48 4.42 -6.00
CA PRO A 164 -12.11 5.72 -6.25
C PRO A 164 -11.06 6.81 -6.48
N PHE A 165 -11.40 7.84 -7.26
CA PHE A 165 -10.52 8.98 -7.56
C PHE A 165 -10.09 9.72 -6.31
N LEU A 166 -11.03 9.97 -5.40
CA LEU A 166 -10.73 10.68 -4.16
C LEU A 166 -9.75 9.91 -3.27
N TRP A 167 -9.91 8.59 -3.14
CA TRP A 167 -8.99 7.78 -2.35
C TRP A 167 -7.60 7.73 -2.98
N GLU A 168 -7.52 7.56 -4.30
CA GLU A 168 -6.26 7.66 -5.03
C GLU A 168 -5.57 9.01 -4.75
N ALA A 169 -6.29 10.12 -4.87
CA ALA A 169 -5.80 11.46 -4.57
C ALA A 169 -5.28 11.59 -3.13
N ALA A 170 -6.04 11.10 -2.14
CA ALA A 170 -5.66 11.13 -0.73
C ALA A 170 -4.36 10.38 -0.45
N THR A 171 -4.06 9.30 -1.18
CA THR A 171 -2.81 8.56 -0.98
C THR A 171 -1.55 9.33 -1.37
N TYR A 172 -1.67 10.43 -2.12
CA TYR A 172 -0.55 11.31 -2.44
C TYR A 172 -0.26 12.35 -1.36
N LEU A 173 -1.13 12.52 -0.35
CA LEU A 173 -1.05 13.62 0.61
C LEU A 173 -0.29 13.22 1.89
N LYS A 174 1.03 13.02 1.77
CA LYS A 174 1.90 12.67 2.91
C LYS A 174 1.95 13.74 4.00
N CYS A 175 1.76 15.03 3.68
CA CYS A 175 1.70 16.11 4.66
C CYS A 175 0.49 15.97 5.58
N ALA A 176 -0.63 15.49 5.03
CA ALA A 176 -1.91 15.35 5.72
C ALA A 176 -2.06 14.03 6.50
N LEU A 177 -1.15 13.06 6.32
CA LEU A 177 -1.26 11.74 6.97
C LEU A 177 -1.39 11.81 8.51
N PRO A 178 -0.65 12.65 9.26
CA PRO A 178 -0.86 12.77 10.70
C PRO A 178 -2.28 13.23 11.06
N ASP A 179 -2.83 14.17 10.30
CA ASP A 179 -4.17 14.69 10.51
C ASP A 179 -5.25 13.67 10.12
N MET A 180 -5.01 12.89 9.06
CA MET A 180 -5.86 11.76 8.67
C MET A 180 -6.00 10.70 9.77
N LEU A 181 -4.97 10.53 10.61
CA LEU A 181 -4.93 9.52 11.67
C LEU A 181 -5.28 10.06 13.05
N ARG A 182 -5.54 11.36 13.19
CA ARG A 182 -5.80 11.99 14.48
C ARG A 182 -7.00 11.35 15.19
N GLY A 183 -6.80 10.99 16.46
CA GLY A 183 -7.83 10.34 17.28
C GLY A 183 -8.14 8.91 16.86
N SER A 184 -7.20 8.24 16.19
CA SER A 184 -7.28 6.82 15.85
C SER A 184 -6.56 5.94 16.87
N GLY A 185 -5.67 6.49 17.68
CA GLY A 185 -4.72 5.71 18.49
C GLY A 185 -3.63 5.03 17.64
N VAL A 186 -3.47 5.43 16.38
CA VAL A 186 -2.39 5.02 15.47
C VAL A 186 -1.62 6.26 15.06
N ARG A 187 -0.30 6.25 15.31
CA ARG A 187 0.56 7.40 15.05
C ARG A 187 1.31 7.26 13.72
N THR A 188 1.82 8.37 13.22
CA THR A 188 2.92 8.43 12.26
C THR A 188 4.24 8.79 12.97
N ALA A 189 5.35 8.75 12.24
CA ALA A 189 6.55 9.48 12.66
C ALA A 189 6.21 10.95 12.90
N GLU A 190 6.87 11.60 13.87
CA GLU A 190 6.73 13.06 13.98
C GLU A 190 7.26 13.72 12.71
N GLN A 191 6.57 14.77 12.28
CA GLN A 191 6.92 15.47 11.05
C GLN A 191 6.69 16.97 11.12
N VAL A 192 7.44 17.69 10.31
CA VAL A 192 7.19 19.08 9.94
C VAL A 192 7.05 19.16 8.41
N ASN A 193 6.11 19.98 7.95
CA ASN A 193 5.76 20.10 6.54
C ASN A 193 6.22 21.46 6.01
N PHE A 194 6.73 21.48 4.78
CA PHE A 194 7.02 22.69 4.02
C PHE A 194 6.16 22.72 2.76
N TYR A 195 5.26 23.70 2.69
CA TYR A 195 4.33 23.84 1.58
C TYR A 195 4.94 24.71 0.47
N HIS A 196 4.77 24.25 -0.78
CA HIS A 196 5.20 24.95 -1.99
C HIS A 196 4.72 26.40 -2.01
N GLY A 197 3.41 26.61 -1.81
CA GLY A 197 2.79 27.94 -1.88
C GLY A 197 3.37 28.94 -0.89
N ASP A 198 3.63 28.49 0.34
CA ASP A 198 4.16 29.35 1.41
C ASP A 198 5.65 29.65 1.22
N LEU A 199 6.42 28.63 0.86
CA LEU A 199 7.87 28.74 0.79
C LEU A 199 8.33 29.48 -0.47
N MET A 200 7.64 29.30 -1.59
CA MET A 200 7.96 29.99 -2.86
C MET A 200 7.40 31.42 -2.91
N ALA A 201 6.56 31.83 -1.96
CA ALA A 201 6.06 33.20 -1.85
C ALA A 201 7.08 34.21 -1.29
N VAL A 202 8.23 33.76 -0.80
CA VAL A 202 9.28 34.60 -0.22
C VAL A 202 10.62 34.44 -0.96
N PRO A 203 11.56 35.40 -0.84
CA PRO A 203 12.89 35.27 -1.44
C PRO A 203 13.63 34.01 -0.99
N GLU A 204 14.46 33.43 -1.86
CA GLU A 204 15.20 32.18 -1.60
C GLU A 204 15.97 32.20 -0.28
N GLU A 205 16.67 33.29 0.04
CA GLU A 205 17.41 33.43 1.29
C GLU A 205 16.51 33.37 2.53
N GLU A 206 15.31 33.97 2.46
CA GLU A 206 14.35 33.93 3.55
C GLU A 206 13.73 32.53 3.69
N ALA A 207 13.37 31.89 2.57
CA ALA A 207 12.88 30.52 2.55
C ALA A 207 13.90 29.55 3.16
N LYS A 208 15.16 29.65 2.74
CA LYS A 208 16.26 28.81 3.25
C LYS A 208 16.51 29.05 4.74
N ALA A 209 16.49 30.30 5.20
CA ALA A 209 16.63 30.60 6.62
C ALA A 209 15.48 30.00 7.47
N ARG A 210 14.25 30.00 6.96
CA ARG A 210 13.10 29.34 7.61
C ARG A 210 13.31 27.83 7.69
N ILE A 211 13.74 27.19 6.60
CA ILE A 211 14.04 25.75 6.59
C ILE A 211 15.13 25.41 7.61
N GLU A 212 16.25 26.14 7.63
CA GLU A 212 17.34 25.90 8.57
C GLU A 212 16.88 25.99 10.02
N LYS A 213 16.09 27.01 10.36
CA LYS A 213 15.56 27.20 11.71
C LYS A 213 14.71 26.01 12.16
N GLU A 214 13.80 25.55 11.30
CA GLU A 214 12.93 24.41 11.61
C GLU A 214 13.73 23.10 11.69
N LEU A 215 14.71 22.88 10.79
CA LEU A 215 15.61 21.71 10.87
C LEU A 215 16.43 21.71 12.17
N LEU A 216 16.94 22.87 12.61
CA LEU A 216 17.66 23.00 13.87
C LEU A 216 16.78 22.59 15.05
N ALA A 217 15.57 23.16 15.15
CA ALA A 217 14.63 22.87 16.23
C ALA A 217 14.19 21.39 16.22
N PHE A 218 13.84 20.86 15.05
CA PHE A 218 13.43 19.46 14.91
C PHE A 218 14.58 18.50 15.27
N SER A 219 15.82 18.85 14.92
CA SER A 219 17.00 18.03 15.20
C SER A 219 17.38 17.93 16.68
N GLU A 220 16.90 18.84 17.54
CA GLU A 220 17.11 18.75 18.99
C GLU A 220 16.46 17.49 19.57
N ARG A 221 15.30 17.12 19.03
CA ARG A 221 14.58 15.90 19.42
C ARG A 221 14.97 14.70 18.55
N TYR A 222 15.24 14.93 17.27
CA TYR A 222 15.52 13.87 16.29
C TYR A 222 16.85 14.10 15.57
N PRO A 223 17.97 13.57 16.08
CA PRO A 223 19.30 13.82 15.51
C PRO A 223 19.46 13.39 14.05
N THR A 224 18.69 12.39 13.62
CA THR A 224 18.66 11.90 12.23
C THR A 224 17.27 12.10 11.65
N ILE A 225 17.23 12.68 10.45
CA ILE A 225 16.00 13.16 9.82
C ILE A 225 15.89 12.59 8.41
N ILE A 226 14.67 12.30 7.98
CA ILE A 226 14.33 11.95 6.60
C ILE A 226 13.54 13.06 5.93
N VAL A 227 13.94 13.44 4.72
CA VAL A 227 13.21 14.39 3.85
C VAL A 227 12.64 13.61 2.68
N LYS A 228 11.38 13.87 2.32
CA LYS A 228 10.68 13.26 1.18
C LYS A 228 9.78 14.27 0.47
N PRO A 229 9.64 14.20 -0.85
CA PRO A 229 8.53 14.85 -1.55
C PRO A 229 7.19 14.24 -1.15
N GLU A 230 6.14 15.07 -1.12
CA GLU A 230 4.79 14.64 -0.80
C GLU A 230 4.23 13.71 -1.87
N LYS A 231 4.27 14.11 -3.14
CA LYS A 231 3.54 13.42 -4.21
C LYS A 231 4.39 12.40 -4.97
N GLU A 232 5.72 12.48 -4.90
CA GLU A 232 6.55 11.44 -5.52
C GLU A 232 6.60 10.15 -4.67
N SER A 233 6.35 9.02 -5.33
CA SER A 233 6.57 7.68 -4.77
C SER A 233 7.93 7.11 -5.18
N GLY A 234 8.39 6.08 -4.47
CA GLY A 234 9.57 5.30 -4.85
C GLY A 234 10.91 5.79 -4.27
N GLY A 235 10.89 6.70 -3.29
CA GLY A 235 12.12 7.22 -2.66
C GLY A 235 12.93 8.18 -3.55
N ARG A 236 12.35 8.63 -4.69
CA ARG A 236 12.95 9.68 -5.52
C ARG A 236 13.00 10.98 -4.74
N LYS A 237 14.13 11.69 -4.85
CA LYS A 237 14.44 12.91 -4.08
C LYS A 237 14.30 12.78 -2.56
N ALA A 238 14.22 11.57 -2.03
CA ALA A 238 14.22 11.35 -0.59
C ALA A 238 15.65 11.21 -0.07
N LYS A 239 15.90 11.70 1.15
CA LYS A 239 17.23 11.63 1.76
C LYS A 239 17.16 11.49 3.28
N ILE A 240 18.01 10.63 3.83
CA ILE A 240 18.23 10.50 5.28
C ILE A 240 19.61 11.07 5.59
N LEU A 241 19.70 11.99 6.55
CA LEU A 241 20.98 12.48 7.07
C LEU A 241 20.92 12.72 8.59
N PRO A 242 22.03 12.46 9.31
CA PRO A 242 22.19 12.98 10.66
C PRO A 242 22.41 14.50 10.60
N VAL A 243 21.58 15.26 11.31
CA VAL A 243 21.73 16.71 11.49
C VAL A 243 22.51 17.03 12.75
N ARG A 244 22.51 16.13 13.74
CA ARG A 244 23.36 16.22 14.92
C ARG A 244 24.21 14.97 15.12
N GLY A 245 25.43 15.15 15.62
CA GLY A 245 26.36 14.10 16.03
C GLY A 245 27.08 14.53 17.30
N ASP A 246 27.12 13.67 18.31
CA ASP A 246 27.68 13.99 19.64
C ASP A 246 27.13 15.29 20.27
N GLY A 247 25.85 15.59 20.00
CA GLY A 247 25.15 16.79 20.47
C GLY A 247 25.37 18.05 19.59
N GLU A 248 26.39 18.04 18.75
CA GLU A 248 26.76 19.17 17.87
C GLU A 248 26.03 19.13 16.52
N VAL A 249 25.81 20.29 15.91
CA VAL A 249 25.16 20.41 14.60
C VAL A 249 26.15 20.08 13.48
N LEU A 250 25.75 19.15 12.61
CA LEU A 250 26.45 18.80 11.38
C LEU A 250 26.00 19.73 10.25
N TRP A 251 26.61 20.92 10.19
CA TRP A 251 26.19 22.01 9.29
C TRP A 251 26.16 21.64 7.81
N ASP A 252 27.05 20.78 7.33
CA ASP A 252 27.07 20.38 5.92
C ASP A 252 25.84 19.55 5.57
N ASN A 253 25.44 18.62 6.45
CA ASN A 253 24.23 17.83 6.28
C ASN A 253 22.98 18.71 6.40
N LEU A 254 22.96 19.66 7.34
CA LEU A 254 21.85 20.60 7.50
C LEU A 254 21.64 21.45 6.25
N ARG A 255 22.70 22.03 5.69
CA ARG A 255 22.65 22.83 4.46
C ARG A 255 22.21 21.99 3.26
N GLU A 256 22.69 20.75 3.19
CA GLU A 256 22.28 19.83 2.13
C GLU A 256 20.77 19.51 2.19
N LEU A 257 20.24 19.18 3.38
CA LEU A 257 18.81 18.96 3.55
C LEU A 257 17.99 20.22 3.26
N ARG A 258 18.47 21.40 3.69
CA ARG A 258 17.85 22.68 3.39
C ARG A 258 17.72 22.92 1.89
N ASP A 259 18.80 22.74 1.15
CA ASP A 259 18.81 22.94 -0.31
C ASP A 259 17.92 21.91 -1.01
N LEU A 260 17.89 20.66 -0.53
CA LEU A 260 16.98 19.63 -1.03
C LEU A 260 15.52 19.98 -0.78
N ILE A 261 15.15 20.40 0.43
CA ILE A 261 13.78 20.82 0.77
C ILE A 261 13.36 21.98 -0.12
N TYR A 262 14.21 23.00 -0.25
CA TYR A 262 13.93 24.13 -1.13
C TYR A 262 13.74 23.69 -2.59
N ASP A 263 14.55 22.75 -3.09
CA ASP A 263 14.43 22.24 -4.46
C ASP A 263 13.16 21.41 -4.69
N ILE A 264 12.76 20.56 -3.73
CA ILE A 264 11.47 19.87 -3.74
C ILE A 264 10.34 20.90 -3.78
N CYS A 265 10.40 21.91 -2.91
CA CYS A 265 9.42 22.96 -2.78
C CYS A 265 9.24 23.85 -4.00
N LYS A 266 10.07 23.73 -5.05
CA LYS A 266 9.83 24.42 -6.33
C LYS A 266 8.68 23.80 -7.14
N ALA A 267 8.32 22.54 -6.87
CA ALA A 267 7.32 21.81 -7.66
C ALA A 267 6.36 20.96 -6.81
N ASP A 268 6.66 20.70 -5.54
CA ASP A 268 5.86 19.84 -4.66
C ASP A 268 5.96 20.33 -3.21
N ASN A 269 5.21 19.75 -2.28
CA ASN A 269 5.45 19.95 -0.85
C ASN A 269 6.57 19.01 -0.37
N ALA A 270 7.27 19.40 0.70
CA ALA A 270 8.30 18.59 1.33
C ALA A 270 7.89 18.19 2.75
N VAL A 271 8.04 16.90 3.05
CA VAL A 271 7.82 16.34 4.39
C VAL A 271 9.16 16.02 5.01
N VAL A 272 9.37 16.50 6.24
CA VAL A 272 10.54 16.22 7.06
C VAL A 272 10.09 15.40 8.26
N GLN A 273 10.60 14.18 8.43
CA GLN A 273 10.14 13.26 9.48
C GLN A 273 11.29 12.76 10.36
N GLU A 274 10.95 12.32 11.57
CA GLU A 274 11.77 11.45 12.39
C GLU A 274 12.13 10.17 11.60
N VAL A 275 13.37 9.71 11.73
CA VAL A 275 13.76 8.37 11.28
C VAL A 275 13.40 7.36 12.37
N LEU A 276 12.35 6.57 12.12
CA LEU A 276 11.97 5.48 13.00
C LEU A 276 13.06 4.40 13.02
N GLU A 277 13.59 4.10 14.21
CA GLU A 277 14.58 3.05 14.40
C GLU A 277 14.00 1.68 14.06
N SER A 278 14.71 0.91 13.24
CA SER A 278 14.32 -0.46 12.90
C SER A 278 15.18 -1.48 13.64
N ARG A 279 14.58 -2.21 14.58
CA ARG A 279 15.26 -3.23 15.38
C ARG A 279 15.10 -4.63 14.82
N VAL A 280 15.45 -4.80 13.55
CA VAL A 280 15.31 -6.06 12.79
C VAL A 280 15.91 -7.25 13.54
N ARG A 281 17.09 -7.09 14.15
CA ARG A 281 17.78 -8.17 14.87
C ARG A 281 17.09 -8.57 16.17
N GLN A 282 16.38 -7.64 16.81
CA GLN A 282 15.59 -7.91 18.00
C GLN A 282 14.26 -8.56 17.60
N LEU A 283 13.58 -7.98 16.60
CA LEU A 283 12.21 -8.31 16.19
C LEU A 283 12.06 -9.74 15.64
N TYR A 284 12.96 -10.18 14.76
CA TYR A 284 12.81 -11.45 14.05
C TYR A 284 13.51 -12.60 14.77
N THR A 285 13.07 -13.83 14.48
CA THR A 285 13.76 -15.05 14.94
C THR A 285 15.13 -15.18 14.28
N ARG A 286 16.02 -15.93 14.94
CA ARG A 286 17.35 -16.20 14.40
C ARG A 286 17.29 -16.94 13.05
N GLU A 287 16.39 -17.91 12.94
CA GLU A 287 16.17 -18.69 11.72
C GLU A 287 15.80 -17.79 10.52
N PHE A 288 14.86 -16.86 10.73
CA PHE A 288 14.49 -15.90 9.68
C PHE A 288 15.67 -14.98 9.30
N LEU A 289 16.44 -14.49 10.27
CA LEU A 289 17.60 -13.65 9.99
C LEU A 289 18.67 -14.39 9.17
N GLU A 290 18.85 -15.69 9.40
CA GLU A 290 19.78 -16.53 8.62
C GLU A 290 19.30 -16.75 7.18
N ASP A 291 18.00 -17.07 6.97
CA ASP A 291 17.42 -17.14 5.61
C ASP A 291 17.54 -15.79 4.88
N LEU A 292 17.33 -14.69 5.61
CA LEU A 292 17.45 -13.35 5.05
C LEU A 292 18.86 -13.08 4.51
N VAL A 293 19.92 -13.51 5.21
CA VAL A 293 21.30 -13.39 4.73
C VAL A 293 21.47 -14.14 3.43
N ASP A 294 20.99 -15.38 3.35
CA ASP A 294 21.08 -16.21 2.15
C ASP A 294 20.36 -15.58 0.97
N ARG A 295 19.17 -15.02 1.19
CA ARG A 295 18.41 -14.34 0.14
C ARG A 295 19.08 -13.06 -0.35
N PHE A 296 19.66 -12.25 0.54
CA PHE A 296 20.45 -11.08 0.12
C PHE A 296 21.73 -11.48 -0.61
N ALA A 297 22.39 -12.57 -0.19
CA ALA A 297 23.58 -13.09 -0.87
C ALA A 297 23.28 -13.51 -2.32
N ARG A 298 22.09 -14.08 -2.60
CA ARG A 298 21.62 -14.38 -3.98
C ARG A 298 21.46 -13.12 -4.84
N LEU A 299 21.23 -11.96 -4.22
CA LEU A 299 21.21 -10.66 -4.90
C LEU A 299 22.60 -9.99 -4.97
N GLY A 300 23.66 -10.66 -4.51
CA GLY A 300 25.01 -10.12 -4.45
C GLY A 300 25.21 -9.08 -3.34
N VAL A 301 24.32 -9.02 -2.35
CA VAL A 301 24.41 -8.10 -1.21
C VAL A 301 24.85 -8.86 0.04
N PRO A 302 26.08 -8.66 0.54
CA PRO A 302 26.51 -9.31 1.77
C PRO A 302 25.85 -8.66 2.99
N VAL A 303 25.29 -9.49 3.88
CA VAL A 303 24.72 -9.06 5.16
C VAL A 303 25.53 -9.64 6.31
N LEU A 304 26.11 -8.75 7.12
CA LEU A 304 26.83 -9.09 8.35
C LEU A 304 25.89 -8.94 9.55
N LEU A 305 25.34 -10.07 10.03
CA LEU A 305 24.43 -10.07 11.18
C LEU A 305 25.17 -9.80 12.50
N ASP A 306 26.26 -10.54 12.73
CA ASP A 306 26.94 -10.61 14.04
C ASP A 306 28.35 -10.00 14.01
N ARG A 307 28.89 -9.73 12.82
CA ARG A 307 30.26 -9.23 12.65
C ARG A 307 30.27 -7.72 12.51
N GLU A 308 31.11 -7.06 13.30
CA GLU A 308 31.29 -5.61 13.22
C GLU A 308 32.16 -5.18 12.01
N PRO A 309 31.80 -4.06 11.33
CA PRO A 309 30.55 -3.31 11.50
C PRO A 309 29.34 -4.10 10.97
N LYS A 310 28.29 -4.21 11.79
CA LYS A 310 27.05 -4.86 11.40
C LYS A 310 26.41 -4.16 10.19
N THR A 311 25.84 -4.93 9.27
CA THR A 311 25.07 -4.35 8.16
C THR A 311 23.78 -3.71 8.70
N PRO A 312 23.50 -2.43 8.41
CA PRO A 312 22.21 -1.82 8.77
C PRO A 312 21.06 -2.56 8.10
N LEU A 313 20.00 -2.83 8.86
CA LEU A 313 18.80 -3.50 8.38
C LEU A 313 17.59 -2.65 8.77
N PHE A 314 16.65 -2.51 7.83
CA PHE A 314 15.41 -1.78 8.02
C PHE A 314 14.26 -2.69 7.63
N SER A 315 13.16 -2.64 8.38
CA SER A 315 11.95 -3.36 8.03
C SER A 315 10.68 -2.58 8.32
N TYR A 316 9.69 -2.77 7.46
CA TYR A 316 8.30 -2.36 7.67
C TYR A 316 7.36 -3.50 7.28
N PHE A 317 6.14 -3.44 7.78
CA PHE A 317 5.07 -4.39 7.56
C PHE A 317 4.01 -3.76 6.70
N ARG A 318 3.29 -4.60 5.96
CA ARG A 318 2.22 -4.15 5.08
C ARG A 318 1.01 -5.05 5.24
N GLN A 319 -0.15 -4.43 5.44
CA GLN A 319 -1.45 -5.10 5.42
C GLN A 319 -2.30 -4.53 4.31
N VAL A 320 -2.98 -5.43 3.59
CA VAL A 320 -3.90 -5.06 2.51
C VAL A 320 -5.33 -5.36 2.92
N LEU A 321 -6.13 -4.31 3.12
CA LEU A 321 -7.55 -4.40 3.46
C LEU A 321 -8.42 -4.22 2.22
N VAL A 322 -9.47 -5.04 2.09
CA VAL A 322 -10.42 -4.98 0.98
C VAL A 322 -11.85 -5.08 1.49
N TRP A 323 -12.69 -4.16 1.06
CA TRP A 323 -14.11 -4.15 1.38
C TRP A 323 -14.87 -5.21 0.59
N ASN A 324 -15.55 -6.12 1.29
CA ASN A 324 -16.31 -7.21 0.67
C ASN A 324 -17.81 -6.87 0.42
N GLY A 325 -18.26 -5.68 0.83
CA GLY A 325 -19.67 -5.28 0.82
C GLY A 325 -20.26 -5.09 2.24
N GLU A 326 -19.70 -5.76 3.24
CA GLU A 326 -20.18 -5.74 4.63
C GLU A 326 -19.09 -5.41 5.65
N ASN A 327 -17.88 -5.92 5.44
CA ASN A 327 -16.71 -5.73 6.30
C ASN A 327 -15.42 -5.69 5.47
N TYR A 328 -14.31 -5.28 6.12
CA TYR A 328 -12.98 -5.33 5.54
C TYR A 328 -12.30 -6.67 5.84
N GLU A 329 -11.77 -7.30 4.80
CA GLU A 329 -10.94 -8.51 4.89
C GLU A 329 -9.48 -8.18 4.62
N ILE A 330 -8.58 -8.79 5.38
CA ILE A 330 -7.13 -8.72 5.11
C ILE A 330 -6.80 -9.74 4.03
N SER A 331 -6.19 -9.28 2.94
CA SER A 331 -5.81 -10.13 1.80
C SER A 331 -4.33 -10.50 1.79
N HIS A 332 -3.46 -9.67 2.38
CA HIS A 332 -2.02 -9.90 2.36
C HIS A 332 -1.39 -9.50 3.70
N HIS A 333 -0.44 -10.32 4.14
CA HIS A 333 0.46 -10.06 5.26
C HIS A 333 1.88 -10.04 4.74
N ILE A 334 2.51 -8.87 4.72
CA ILE A 334 3.82 -8.68 4.11
C ILE A 334 4.78 -8.07 5.13
N THR A 335 6.03 -8.50 5.09
CA THR A 335 7.15 -7.72 5.63
C THR A 335 8.18 -7.45 4.54
N VAL A 336 8.75 -6.26 4.56
CA VAL A 336 9.83 -5.85 3.66
C VAL A 336 11.05 -5.57 4.51
N VAL A 337 12.19 -6.15 4.13
CA VAL A 337 13.48 -5.90 4.77
C VAL A 337 14.47 -5.37 3.76
N SER A 338 15.24 -4.35 4.11
CA SER A 338 16.24 -3.71 3.25
C SER A 338 17.54 -3.42 4.01
N THR A 339 18.63 -3.22 3.27
CA THR A 339 19.92 -2.75 3.82
C THR A 339 20.08 -1.24 3.75
N ARG A 340 19.02 -0.50 3.37
CA ARG A 340 19.01 0.96 3.21
C ARG A 340 17.70 1.53 3.76
N GLY A 341 17.78 2.65 4.48
CA GLY A 341 16.60 3.28 5.11
C GLY A 341 15.60 3.87 4.11
N ILE A 342 16.03 4.12 2.87
CA ILE A 342 15.14 4.42 1.74
C ILE A 342 15.31 3.30 0.72
N ALA A 343 14.38 2.34 0.72
CA ALA A 343 14.35 1.27 -0.26
C ALA A 343 12.93 0.76 -0.45
N ASN A 344 12.55 0.57 -1.72
CA ASN A 344 11.36 -0.19 -2.11
C ASN A 344 11.77 -1.55 -2.69
N VAL A 345 10.80 -2.46 -2.84
CA VAL A 345 10.95 -3.70 -3.62
C VAL A 345 11.31 -3.29 -5.05
N GLY A 346 12.56 -3.52 -5.46
CA GLY A 346 13.14 -3.03 -6.72
C GLY A 346 14.34 -2.07 -6.57
N GLN A 347 14.59 -1.53 -5.36
CA GLN A 347 15.76 -0.71 -5.01
C GLN A 347 16.63 -1.37 -3.92
N GLY A 348 16.60 -2.71 -3.85
CA GLY A 348 17.41 -3.50 -2.90
C GLY A 348 16.68 -3.90 -1.62
N GLY A 349 15.36 -3.72 -1.53
CA GLY A 349 14.54 -4.37 -0.50
C GLY A 349 14.09 -5.79 -0.93
N LEU A 350 14.03 -6.71 0.03
CA LEU A 350 13.46 -8.03 -0.11
C LEU A 350 12.08 -8.10 0.56
N LEU A 351 11.15 -8.75 -0.11
CA LEU A 351 9.80 -9.00 0.40
C LEU A 351 9.70 -10.43 0.93
N TYR A 352 9.02 -10.57 2.07
CA TYR A 352 8.66 -11.82 2.71
C TYR A 352 7.17 -11.81 3.03
N GLU A 353 6.57 -13.00 3.09
CA GLU A 353 5.30 -13.17 3.79
C GLU A 353 5.52 -12.86 5.28
N TYR A 354 4.61 -12.09 5.87
CA TYR A 354 4.58 -11.95 7.32
C TYR A 354 3.77 -13.10 7.93
N THR A 355 4.46 -13.95 8.68
CA THR A 355 3.88 -14.99 9.52
C THR A 355 4.33 -14.82 10.96
N ASP A 356 3.59 -15.39 11.91
CA ASP A 356 3.93 -15.22 13.32
C ASP A 356 5.25 -15.91 13.72
N ASP A 357 5.61 -17.00 13.04
CA ASP A 357 6.79 -17.80 13.32
C ASP A 357 8.10 -17.07 13.00
N ILE A 358 8.09 -16.11 12.05
CA ILE A 358 9.28 -15.29 11.76
C ILE A 358 9.53 -14.21 12.84
N ILE A 359 8.55 -13.91 13.69
CA ILE A 359 8.68 -12.96 14.80
C ILE A 359 9.20 -13.67 16.04
N ASN A 360 10.14 -13.01 16.73
CA ASN A 360 10.64 -13.45 18.03
C ASN A 360 9.45 -13.65 18.99
N PRO A 361 9.34 -14.83 19.66
CA PRO A 361 8.22 -15.16 20.53
C PRO A 361 7.87 -14.07 21.56
N LYS A 362 8.86 -13.30 22.03
CA LYS A 362 8.68 -12.21 22.98
C LYS A 362 7.73 -11.11 22.47
N TYR A 363 7.77 -10.78 21.18
CA TYR A 363 7.00 -9.67 20.61
C TYR A 363 5.86 -10.12 19.68
N ARG A 364 5.75 -11.43 19.41
CA ARG A 364 4.82 -12.02 18.44
C ARG A 364 3.37 -11.58 18.66
N GLU A 365 2.89 -11.67 19.90
CA GLU A 365 1.50 -11.33 20.22
C GLU A 365 1.22 -9.84 20.02
N ASP A 366 2.14 -8.98 20.47
CA ASP A 366 2.01 -7.52 20.32
C ASP A 366 2.11 -7.09 18.86
N MET A 367 2.99 -7.73 18.07
CA MET A 367 3.04 -7.54 16.62
C MET A 367 1.72 -7.92 15.98
N ARG A 368 1.26 -9.17 16.16
CA ARG A 368 0.05 -9.72 15.55
C ARG A 368 -1.18 -8.85 15.84
N ARG A 369 -1.40 -8.52 17.11
CA ARG A 369 -2.52 -7.68 17.52
C ARG A 369 -2.35 -6.25 17.02
N GLY A 370 -1.17 -5.68 17.24
CA GLY A 370 -0.90 -4.28 16.93
C GLY A 370 -0.99 -3.96 15.44
N ILE A 371 -0.53 -4.84 14.55
CA ILE A 371 -0.60 -4.58 13.10
C ILE A 371 -2.03 -4.58 12.58
N THR A 372 -2.85 -5.52 13.06
CA THR A 372 -4.26 -5.65 12.66
C THR A 372 -5.08 -4.49 13.23
N GLU A 373 -4.88 -4.15 14.50
CA GLU A 373 -5.52 -3.01 15.14
C GLU A 373 -5.14 -1.69 14.47
N ALA A 374 -3.86 -1.49 14.15
CA ALA A 374 -3.40 -0.31 13.43
C ALA A 374 -3.99 -0.23 12.02
N ALA A 375 -4.09 -1.35 11.31
CA ALA A 375 -4.71 -1.42 9.99
C ALA A 375 -6.18 -0.96 10.03
N TYR A 376 -7.01 -1.57 10.88
CA TYR A 376 -8.43 -1.20 10.96
C TYR A 376 -8.66 0.22 11.50
N ARG A 377 -7.93 0.65 12.53
CA ARG A 377 -8.10 2.00 13.10
C ARG A 377 -7.65 3.10 12.15
N SER A 378 -6.53 2.90 11.46
CA SER A 378 -6.07 3.86 10.46
C SER A 378 -7.03 3.95 9.27
N MET A 379 -7.56 2.81 8.81
CA MET A 379 -8.61 2.77 7.80
C MET A 379 -9.85 3.57 8.24
N GLU A 380 -10.35 3.35 9.45
CA GLU A 380 -11.52 4.07 9.97
C GLU A 380 -11.29 5.59 10.04
N ALA A 381 -10.14 6.01 10.57
CA ALA A 381 -9.80 7.43 10.68
C ALA A 381 -9.64 8.10 9.31
N GLN A 382 -8.97 7.45 8.37
CA GLN A 382 -8.82 7.96 7.00
C GLN A 382 -10.18 8.10 6.30
N ARG A 383 -11.09 7.13 6.46
CA ARG A 383 -12.46 7.23 5.93
C ARG A 383 -13.20 8.45 6.48
N ARG A 384 -13.07 8.74 7.79
CA ARG A 384 -13.66 9.95 8.40
C ARG A 384 -13.06 11.21 7.79
N TYR A 385 -11.72 11.28 7.74
CA TYR A 385 -11.00 12.43 7.20
C TYR A 385 -11.40 12.70 5.74
N ILE A 386 -11.42 11.68 4.89
CA ILE A 386 -11.77 11.82 3.47
C ILE A 386 -13.17 12.41 3.29
N ARG A 387 -14.15 11.98 4.10
CA ARG A 387 -15.53 12.50 4.02
C ARG A 387 -15.63 13.96 4.45
N GLU A 388 -14.82 14.37 5.43
CA GLU A 388 -14.79 15.75 5.93
C GLU A 388 -14.00 16.68 5.00
N HIS A 389 -12.89 16.21 4.43
CA HIS A 389 -11.90 16.98 3.70
C HIS A 389 -11.87 16.71 2.19
N TRP A 390 -12.90 16.06 1.62
CA TRP A 390 -12.91 15.61 0.22
C TRP A 390 -12.52 16.71 -0.78
N ARG A 391 -12.98 17.94 -0.52
CA ARG A 391 -12.76 19.07 -1.42
C ARG A 391 -11.30 19.50 -1.44
N GLU A 392 -10.71 19.65 -0.26
CA GLU A 392 -9.29 20.03 -0.08
C GLU A 392 -8.39 18.99 -0.75
N ILE A 393 -8.69 17.70 -0.54
CA ILE A 393 -7.96 16.59 -1.15
C ILE A 393 -7.98 16.69 -2.69
N LEU A 394 -9.15 16.95 -3.30
CA LEU A 394 -9.26 17.09 -4.75
C LEU A 394 -8.54 18.35 -5.25
N GLU A 395 -8.67 19.48 -4.56
CA GLU A 395 -8.01 20.73 -4.95
C GLU A 395 -6.48 20.54 -4.97
N GLU A 396 -5.89 19.98 -3.91
CA GLU A 396 -4.44 19.72 -3.84
C GLU A 396 -3.95 18.72 -4.91
N TYR A 397 -4.76 17.71 -5.24
CA TYR A 397 -4.44 16.75 -6.28
C TYR A 397 -4.49 17.40 -7.67
N LEU A 398 -5.53 18.17 -7.99
CA LEU A 398 -5.68 18.86 -9.27
C LEU A 398 -4.68 20.01 -9.47
N ASP A 399 -4.11 20.54 -8.39
CA ASP A 399 -2.95 21.44 -8.44
C ASP A 399 -1.68 20.73 -8.91
N ALA A 400 -1.47 19.46 -8.52
CA ALA A 400 -0.34 18.67 -9.02
C ALA A 400 -0.57 18.04 -10.39
N PHE A 401 -1.81 17.73 -10.74
CA PHE A 401 -2.20 17.07 -11.99
C PHE A 401 -3.15 17.97 -12.79
N PRO A 402 -2.67 19.13 -13.29
CA PRO A 402 -3.52 20.11 -13.98
C PRO A 402 -4.19 19.55 -15.23
N GLU A 403 -3.66 18.48 -15.84
CA GLU A 403 -4.29 17.76 -16.96
C GLU A 403 -5.68 17.19 -16.64
N PHE A 404 -6.01 17.02 -15.36
CA PHE A 404 -7.32 16.53 -14.90
C PHE A 404 -8.27 17.64 -14.47
N ARG A 405 -7.79 18.88 -14.29
CA ARG A 405 -8.56 19.99 -13.69
C ARG A 405 -9.89 20.27 -14.42
N ASP A 406 -9.86 20.29 -15.74
CA ASP A 406 -11.05 20.56 -16.56
C ASP A 406 -11.94 19.33 -16.77
N ARG A 407 -11.52 18.16 -16.27
CA ARG A 407 -12.18 16.87 -16.49
C ARG A 407 -12.87 16.33 -15.25
N ILE A 408 -12.43 16.74 -14.07
CA ILE A 408 -13.01 16.38 -12.78
C ILE A 408 -13.92 17.50 -12.30
N ARG A 409 -15.13 17.15 -11.85
CA ARG A 409 -16.06 18.12 -11.25
C ARG A 409 -15.70 18.37 -9.80
N MET A 410 -15.70 19.63 -9.39
CA MET A 410 -15.54 20.01 -7.98
C MET A 410 -16.87 19.96 -7.24
N GLU A 411 -17.43 18.76 -7.14
CA GLU A 411 -18.70 18.44 -6.45
C GLU A 411 -18.43 17.27 -5.49
N PRO A 412 -19.21 17.13 -4.39
CA PRO A 412 -19.08 15.99 -3.50
C PRO A 412 -19.14 14.68 -4.29
N PRO A 413 -18.15 13.78 -4.17
CA PRO A 413 -18.18 12.52 -4.89
C PRO A 413 -19.44 11.72 -4.52
N GLY A 414 -20.07 11.16 -5.54
CA GLY A 414 -21.32 10.40 -5.38
C GLY A 414 -21.09 8.99 -4.84
N GLU A 415 -22.00 8.10 -5.23
CA GLU A 415 -21.95 6.68 -4.91
C GLU A 415 -21.99 5.86 -6.19
N ASP A 416 -21.46 4.64 -6.12
CA ASP A 416 -21.75 3.62 -7.13
C ASP A 416 -23.21 3.13 -7.00
N LEU A 417 -23.74 2.44 -8.02
CA LEU A 417 -25.12 1.94 -7.99
C LEU A 417 -25.34 0.78 -6.99
N THR A 418 -24.31 0.36 -6.26
CA THR A 418 -24.42 -0.59 -5.15
C THR A 418 -24.54 0.10 -3.79
N GLY A 419 -24.48 1.44 -3.77
CA GLY A 419 -24.57 2.26 -2.55
C GLY A 419 -23.24 2.46 -1.83
N PHE A 420 -22.12 2.15 -2.46
CA PHE A 420 -20.80 2.44 -1.89
C PHE A 420 -20.37 3.85 -2.27
N SER A 421 -20.03 4.67 -1.27
CA SER A 421 -19.58 6.05 -1.48
C SER A 421 -18.19 6.13 -2.08
N TYR A 422 -17.99 7.01 -3.06
CA TYR A 422 -16.67 7.34 -3.58
C TYR A 422 -15.81 8.16 -2.60
N MET A 423 -16.39 8.58 -1.48
CA MET A 423 -15.67 9.15 -0.33
C MET A 423 -15.23 8.09 0.69
N ASP A 424 -15.17 6.83 0.28
CA ASP A 424 -14.79 5.69 1.11
C ASP A 424 -13.67 4.87 0.45
N ILE A 425 -13.06 3.94 1.19
CA ILE A 425 -11.82 3.26 0.83
C ILE A 425 -12.08 1.77 0.57
N PRO A 426 -12.39 1.31 -0.65
CA PRO A 426 -12.72 -0.10 -0.87
C PRO A 426 -11.48 -1.01 -0.86
N TYR A 427 -10.28 -0.44 -1.00
CA TYR A 427 -9.00 -1.16 -0.99
C TYR A 427 -7.90 -0.25 -0.45
N GLU A 428 -7.09 -0.77 0.46
CA GLU A 428 -5.94 -0.07 1.00
C GLU A 428 -4.78 -1.02 1.24
N MET A 429 -3.57 -0.58 0.90
CA MET A 429 -2.33 -1.26 1.24
C MET A 429 -1.54 -0.34 2.17
N GLY A 430 -1.69 -0.54 3.48
CA GLY A 430 -1.07 0.29 4.50
C GLY A 430 0.31 -0.20 4.88
N ASP A 431 1.28 0.71 4.99
CA ASP A 431 2.62 0.45 5.49
C ASP A 431 2.75 0.86 6.96
N TYR A 432 3.36 -0.02 7.75
CA TYR A 432 3.50 0.14 9.19
C TYR A 432 4.91 -0.20 9.68
N MET A 433 5.42 0.57 10.63
CA MET A 433 6.68 0.26 11.31
C MET A 433 6.44 -0.04 12.79
N PRO A 434 7.05 -1.12 13.33
CA PRO A 434 7.05 -1.35 14.76
C PRO A 434 8.00 -0.39 15.46
N VAL A 435 7.48 0.27 16.49
CA VAL A 435 8.21 1.17 17.36
C VAL A 435 8.28 0.51 18.74
N PHE A 436 9.49 0.13 19.15
CA PHE A 436 9.71 -0.57 20.40
C PHE A 436 9.50 0.37 21.60
N LEU A 437 8.77 -0.12 22.60
CA LEU A 437 8.60 0.50 23.91
C LEU A 437 9.67 0.02 24.91
N VAL A 438 10.42 -1.02 24.53
CA VAL A 438 11.53 -1.61 25.28
C VAL A 438 12.89 -1.23 24.69
N ASP A 439 13.97 -1.38 25.44
CA ASP A 439 15.36 -1.34 24.97
C ASP A 439 15.83 -2.68 24.35
N GLU A 440 17.12 -2.80 24.01
CA GLU A 440 17.69 -4.04 23.43
C GLU A 440 17.75 -5.21 24.43
N GLU A 441 17.66 -4.92 25.73
CA GLU A 441 17.61 -5.91 26.82
C GLU A 441 16.18 -6.28 27.25
N ASP A 442 15.17 -5.88 26.46
CA ASP A 442 13.75 -6.13 26.72
C ASP A 442 13.21 -5.48 27.99
N ARG A 443 13.78 -4.34 28.37
CA ARG A 443 13.30 -3.53 29.49
C ARG A 443 12.48 -2.35 28.96
N LEU A 444 11.32 -2.15 29.54
CA LEU A 444 10.43 -1.03 29.24
C LEU A 444 11.13 0.30 29.54
N VAL A 445 11.15 1.19 28.55
CA VAL A 445 11.75 2.53 28.64
C VAL A 445 10.77 3.65 28.35
N ARG A 446 9.62 3.34 27.74
CA ARG A 446 8.56 4.31 27.44
C ARG A 446 7.20 3.62 27.32
N LEU A 447 6.12 4.36 27.53
CA LEU A 447 4.76 3.94 27.23
C LEU A 447 4.25 4.60 25.96
N TYR A 448 3.20 4.03 25.38
CA TYR A 448 2.36 4.71 24.40
C TYR A 448 1.01 5.00 25.05
N ASP A 449 0.63 6.28 25.11
CA ASP A 449 -0.73 6.66 25.47
C ASP A 449 -1.56 6.80 24.18
N PRO A 450 -2.50 5.87 23.90
CA PRO A 450 -3.31 5.94 22.69
C PRO A 450 -4.36 7.06 22.72
N ASP A 451 -4.68 7.63 23.88
CA ASP A 451 -5.65 8.73 23.97
C ASP A 451 -5.01 10.07 23.58
N GLU A 452 -3.74 10.26 23.97
CA GLU A 452 -2.93 11.43 23.64
C GLU A 452 -2.06 11.24 22.39
N GLU A 453 -2.01 10.00 21.87
CA GLU A 453 -1.19 9.55 20.74
C GLU A 453 0.31 9.85 20.90
N LYS A 454 0.81 9.78 22.13
CA LYS A 454 2.19 10.16 22.49
C LYS A 454 2.97 9.00 23.10
N LEU A 455 4.28 9.02 22.82
CA LEU A 455 5.23 8.23 23.58
C LEU A 455 5.61 9.01 24.85
N VAL A 456 5.49 8.34 25.99
CA VAL A 456 5.82 8.91 27.30
C VAL A 456 7.05 8.18 27.84
N PRO A 457 8.22 8.83 27.90
CA PRO A 457 9.43 8.19 28.42
C PRO A 457 9.29 7.91 29.93
N LEU A 458 9.85 6.80 30.39
CA LEU A 458 9.92 6.49 31.82
C LEU A 458 10.99 7.30 32.54
N PHE A 459 11.97 7.84 31.80
CA PHE A 459 13.08 8.61 32.35
C PHE A 459 13.23 9.95 31.65
N ASP A 460 13.59 11.00 32.40
CA ASP A 460 13.96 12.31 31.85
C ASP A 460 15.36 12.25 31.20
N GLU A 461 15.78 13.34 30.55
CA GLU A 461 17.12 13.45 29.93
C GLU A 461 18.28 13.26 30.94
N GLY A 462 18.02 13.48 32.24
CA GLY A 462 18.96 13.25 33.33
C GLY A 462 18.93 11.82 33.90
N GLY A 463 18.11 10.93 33.33
CA GLY A 463 17.97 9.55 33.76
C GLY A 463 17.08 9.35 35.00
N ARG A 464 16.30 10.35 35.41
CA ARG A 464 15.40 10.24 36.57
C ARG A 464 14.00 9.78 36.16
N PRO A 465 13.32 8.95 36.96
CA PRO A 465 11.94 8.55 36.70
C PRO A 465 11.01 9.73 36.46
N THR A 466 10.18 9.68 35.42
CA THR A 466 9.22 10.73 35.06
C THR A 466 7.96 10.71 35.92
N GLY A 467 7.78 9.69 36.77
CA GLY A 467 6.61 9.53 37.64
C GLY A 467 5.40 8.89 36.97
N VAL A 468 5.59 8.33 35.77
CA VAL A 468 4.57 7.53 35.08
C VAL A 468 4.16 6.34 35.94
N GLU A 469 2.86 6.16 36.16
CA GLU A 469 2.33 5.05 36.97
C GLU A 469 2.19 3.78 36.14
N ILE A 470 2.75 2.68 36.65
CA ILE A 470 2.71 1.34 36.06
C ILE A 470 2.25 0.37 37.15
N TYR A 471 1.40 -0.58 36.78
CA TYR A 471 0.80 -1.55 37.68
C TYR A 471 1.16 -2.98 37.28
N ASP A 472 1.36 -3.86 38.26
CA ASP A 472 1.58 -5.30 38.03
C ASP A 472 0.27 -6.07 37.82
N GLY A 473 0.37 -7.39 37.62
CA GLY A 473 -0.78 -8.28 37.47
C GLY A 473 -1.73 -8.36 38.67
N ASP A 474 -1.30 -7.93 39.86
CA ASP A 474 -2.12 -7.84 41.06
C ASP A 474 -2.74 -6.43 41.24
N GLY A 475 -2.48 -5.50 40.30
CA GLY A 475 -2.91 -4.11 40.38
C GLY A 475 -2.10 -3.26 41.36
N ARG A 476 -0.88 -3.67 41.71
CA ARG A 476 0.00 -2.91 42.61
C ARG A 476 0.93 -2.00 41.81
N PRO A 477 1.20 -0.77 42.28
CA PRO A 477 2.16 0.12 41.63
C PRO A 477 3.58 -0.49 41.58
N VAL A 478 4.17 -0.49 40.39
CA VAL A 478 5.56 -0.90 40.16
C VAL A 478 6.47 0.30 40.40
N GLN A 479 7.37 0.18 41.37
CA GLN A 479 8.43 1.16 41.60
C GLN A 479 9.61 0.89 40.68
N TYR A 480 10.20 1.93 40.09
CA TYR A 480 11.32 1.80 39.17
C TYR A 480 12.32 2.95 39.34
N ASP A 481 13.59 2.58 39.49
CA ASP A 481 14.75 3.47 39.39
C ASP A 481 15.60 3.14 38.14
N GLU A 482 15.27 2.04 37.45
CA GLU A 482 15.89 1.52 36.24
C GLU A 482 14.82 0.99 35.28
N PRO A 483 15.10 0.85 33.97
CA PRO A 483 14.16 0.26 33.00
C PRO A 483 13.58 -1.08 33.47
N ILE A 484 12.27 -1.27 33.29
CA ILE A 484 11.52 -2.37 33.90
C ILE A 484 11.56 -3.61 32.99
N PRO A 485 12.04 -4.78 33.44
CA PRO A 485 12.02 -5.99 32.62
C PRO A 485 10.61 -6.37 32.17
N MET A 486 10.41 -6.62 30.87
CA MET A 486 9.14 -7.11 30.32
C MET A 486 9.02 -8.64 30.35
N PHE A 487 10.11 -9.34 30.64
CA PHE A 487 10.16 -10.80 30.67
C PHE A 487 10.92 -11.30 31.89
N ASP A 488 10.48 -12.42 32.44
CA ASP A 488 11.18 -13.11 33.51
C ASP A 488 12.42 -13.87 32.98
N ARG A 489 13.13 -14.56 33.88
CA ARG A 489 14.33 -15.33 33.54
C ARG A 489 14.07 -16.52 32.62
N ASP A 490 12.84 -17.03 32.60
CA ASP A 490 12.42 -18.13 31.75
C ASP A 490 11.88 -17.62 30.40
N GLY A 491 11.83 -16.29 30.21
CA GLY A 491 11.36 -15.63 29.00
C GLY A 491 9.85 -15.44 28.95
N ASN A 492 9.12 -15.65 30.05
CA ASN A 492 7.69 -15.40 30.10
C ASN A 492 7.40 -13.92 30.28
N ARG A 493 6.33 -13.45 29.65
CA ARG A 493 5.86 -12.05 29.73
C ARG A 493 5.50 -11.70 31.18
N ILE A 494 6.09 -10.64 31.71
CA ILE A 494 5.67 -10.01 32.97
C ILE A 494 4.46 -9.12 32.65
N PRO A 495 3.29 -9.34 33.29
CA PRO A 495 2.11 -8.54 33.02
C PRO A 495 2.27 -7.16 33.66
N LEU A 496 2.28 -6.13 32.82
CA LEU A 496 2.33 -4.72 33.21
C LEU A 496 1.15 -3.97 32.58
N PHE A 497 0.59 -3.04 33.35
CA PHE A 497 -0.57 -2.25 32.97
C PHE A 497 -0.32 -0.77 33.20
N ASP A 498 -0.93 0.07 32.39
CA ASP A 498 -0.95 1.52 32.62
C ASP A 498 -1.99 1.92 33.69
N GLU A 499 -2.07 3.21 34.00
CA GLU A 499 -3.02 3.79 34.96
C GLU A 499 -4.50 3.48 34.66
N LYS A 500 -4.84 3.15 33.41
CA LYS A 500 -6.20 2.83 32.96
C LYS A 500 -6.45 1.31 32.96
N GLY A 501 -5.49 0.52 33.43
CA GLY A 501 -5.55 -0.94 33.45
C GLY A 501 -5.38 -1.58 32.07
N ARG A 502 -4.82 -0.86 31.10
CA ARG A 502 -4.55 -1.40 29.75
C ARG A 502 -3.21 -2.15 29.78
N PRO A 503 -3.11 -3.35 29.19
CA PRO A 503 -1.84 -4.06 29.08
C PRO A 503 -0.82 -3.23 28.29
N ILE A 504 0.40 -3.11 28.84
CA ILE A 504 1.50 -2.39 28.18
C ILE A 504 2.16 -3.33 27.15
N PRO A 505 2.17 -2.99 25.85
CA PRO A 505 2.84 -3.79 24.85
C PRO A 505 4.36 -3.58 24.86
N THR A 506 5.12 -4.46 24.23
CA THR A 506 6.57 -4.26 24.00
C THR A 506 6.85 -3.34 22.82
N LEU A 507 5.88 -3.15 21.94
CA LEU A 507 5.96 -2.30 20.75
C LEU A 507 4.57 -1.81 20.34
N VAL A 508 4.55 -0.76 19.54
CA VAL A 508 3.35 -0.23 18.88
C VAL A 508 3.60 -0.07 17.39
N LEU A 509 2.54 0.03 16.60
CA LEU A 509 2.64 0.11 15.14
C LEU A 509 2.31 1.51 14.67
N TYR A 510 3.27 2.14 13.99
CA TYR A 510 3.09 3.44 13.38
C TYR A 510 2.77 3.26 11.91
N LYS A 511 1.79 3.97 11.38
CA LYS A 511 1.55 4.01 9.93
C LYS A 511 2.56 4.96 9.31
N ILE A 512 3.25 4.50 8.26
CA ILE A 512 4.25 5.31 7.56
C ILE A 512 3.73 5.85 6.23
N GLU A 513 2.87 5.11 5.52
CA GLU A 513 2.34 5.51 4.21
C GLU A 513 1.08 4.69 3.87
N PRO A 514 0.02 5.32 3.30
CA PRO A 514 -1.03 4.61 2.60
C PRO A 514 -0.63 4.35 1.14
N ASN A 515 -1.07 3.23 0.56
CA ASN A 515 -0.79 2.93 -0.83
C ASN A 515 -2.00 2.26 -1.50
N PRO A 516 -2.36 2.62 -2.75
CA PRO A 516 -3.43 1.93 -3.47
C PRO A 516 -2.90 0.83 -4.41
N GLY A 517 -1.59 0.74 -4.67
CA GLY A 517 -1.03 -0.04 -5.78
C GLY A 517 -1.17 -1.57 -5.73
N ALA A 518 -0.93 -2.19 -6.89
CA ALA A 518 -0.88 -3.65 -7.11
C ALA A 518 0.55 -4.20 -7.27
N GLY A 519 1.57 -3.36 -7.03
CA GLY A 519 2.99 -3.61 -7.38
C GLY A 519 3.65 -4.78 -6.65
N LEU A 520 3.03 -5.30 -5.58
CA LEU A 520 3.61 -6.34 -4.74
C LEU A 520 2.95 -7.71 -4.84
N TRP A 521 1.88 -7.85 -5.62
CA TRP A 521 1.16 -9.13 -5.72
C TRP A 521 2.06 -10.26 -6.22
N ARG A 522 2.84 -10.03 -7.29
CA ARG A 522 3.78 -11.03 -7.82
C ARG A 522 4.92 -11.32 -6.85
N PRO A 523 5.68 -10.33 -6.35
CA PRO A 523 6.73 -10.57 -5.36
C PRO A 523 6.27 -11.34 -4.12
N HIS A 524 5.07 -11.03 -3.60
CA HIS A 524 4.47 -11.78 -2.49
C HIS A 524 4.10 -13.20 -2.90
N ASN A 525 3.38 -13.34 -4.01
CA ASN A 525 2.96 -14.63 -4.51
C ASN A 525 4.14 -15.57 -4.73
N ASP A 526 5.28 -15.07 -5.23
CA ASP A 526 6.49 -15.86 -5.44
C ASP A 526 7.06 -16.47 -4.14
N GLN A 527 6.77 -15.89 -2.97
CA GLN A 527 7.18 -16.43 -1.66
C GLN A 527 6.29 -17.57 -1.17
N LEU A 528 5.03 -17.62 -1.61
CA LEU A 528 4.07 -18.59 -1.09
C LEU A 528 4.35 -20.01 -1.61
N PRO A 529 4.02 -21.07 -0.84
CA PRO A 529 4.08 -22.43 -1.36
C PRO A 529 3.01 -22.66 -2.46
N PRO A 530 3.19 -23.68 -3.34
CA PRO A 530 2.34 -23.91 -4.51
C PRO A 530 0.82 -23.90 -4.24
N GLU A 531 0.39 -24.48 -3.12
CA GLU A 531 -1.02 -24.60 -2.72
C GLU A 531 -1.66 -23.29 -2.24
N ARG A 532 -0.84 -22.29 -1.88
CA ARG A 532 -1.28 -20.95 -1.44
C ARG A 532 -1.10 -19.87 -2.51
N LYS A 533 -0.52 -20.23 -3.67
CA LYS A 533 -0.31 -19.27 -4.76
C LYS A 533 -1.64 -18.59 -5.14
N GLY A 534 -1.63 -17.27 -5.07
CA GLY A 534 -2.72 -16.40 -5.47
C GLY A 534 -3.80 -16.20 -4.41
N GLU A 535 -3.64 -16.70 -3.17
CA GLU A 535 -4.68 -16.55 -2.15
C GLU A 535 -5.05 -15.08 -1.90
N GLY A 536 -4.04 -14.19 -1.81
CA GLY A 536 -4.28 -12.79 -1.51
C GLY A 536 -4.99 -12.05 -2.63
N VAL A 537 -4.54 -12.21 -3.88
CA VAL A 537 -5.22 -11.61 -5.03
C VAL A 537 -6.60 -12.24 -5.26
N TYR A 538 -6.79 -13.52 -4.94
CA TYR A 538 -8.11 -14.15 -4.97
C TYR A 538 -9.07 -13.45 -4.02
N ILE A 539 -8.66 -13.14 -2.77
CA ILE A 539 -9.49 -12.37 -1.82
C ILE A 539 -9.85 -11.01 -2.41
N VAL A 540 -8.88 -10.26 -2.98
CA VAL A 540 -9.12 -8.94 -3.59
C VAL A 540 -10.23 -9.01 -4.65
N PHE A 541 -10.10 -9.93 -5.61
CA PHE A 541 -11.03 -10.01 -6.74
C PHE A 541 -12.35 -10.72 -6.40
N ARG A 542 -12.37 -11.59 -5.39
CA ARG A 542 -13.62 -12.12 -4.83
C ARG A 542 -14.42 -11.01 -4.17
N CYS A 543 -13.81 -10.18 -3.31
CA CYS A 543 -14.47 -9.04 -2.66
C CYS A 543 -15.04 -8.05 -3.67
N LEU A 544 -14.23 -7.66 -4.67
CA LEU A 544 -14.71 -6.80 -5.76
C LEU A 544 -15.83 -7.47 -6.57
N GLY A 545 -15.72 -8.78 -6.81
CA GLY A 545 -16.70 -9.57 -7.52
C GLY A 545 -18.05 -9.68 -6.80
N GLU A 546 -18.08 -9.76 -5.47
CA GLU A 546 -19.34 -9.73 -4.70
C GLU A 546 -20.08 -8.41 -4.89
N ARG A 547 -19.37 -7.27 -4.84
CA ARG A 547 -19.96 -5.97 -5.18
C ARG A 547 -20.42 -5.92 -6.63
N ALA A 548 -19.60 -6.44 -7.55
CA ALA A 548 -19.93 -6.50 -8.98
C ALA A 548 -21.19 -7.33 -9.27
N LYS A 549 -21.46 -8.40 -8.51
CA LYS A 549 -22.71 -9.17 -8.62
C LYS A 549 -23.93 -8.33 -8.28
N ALA A 550 -23.85 -7.43 -7.30
CA ALA A 550 -24.94 -6.52 -6.97
C ALA A 550 -25.23 -5.55 -8.13
N TYR A 551 -24.18 -4.98 -8.72
CA TYR A 551 -24.30 -4.10 -9.89
C TYR A 551 -24.88 -4.83 -11.11
N ARG A 552 -24.41 -6.06 -11.41
CA ARG A 552 -24.94 -6.89 -12.51
C ARG A 552 -26.45 -7.08 -12.45
N ARG A 553 -27.03 -7.26 -11.27
CA ARG A 553 -28.48 -7.49 -11.09
C ARG A 553 -29.34 -6.32 -11.62
N LEU A 554 -28.75 -5.15 -11.85
CA LEU A 554 -29.42 -3.98 -12.41
C LEU A 554 -29.67 -4.08 -13.93
N PHE A 555 -28.98 -5.00 -14.62
CA PHE A 555 -29.01 -5.14 -16.09
C PHE A 555 -30.00 -6.20 -16.60
N GLY A 556 -30.88 -6.71 -15.73
CA GLY A 556 -31.84 -7.77 -16.10
C GLY A 556 -31.15 -9.12 -16.35
N SER A 557 -31.86 -10.21 -16.08
CA SER A 557 -31.46 -11.58 -16.41
C SER A 557 -31.90 -11.95 -17.82
#